data_AF-A0A3S1JLG8-F1
#
_entry.id   AF-A0A3S1JLG8-F1
#
_cell.length_a   1.000
_cell.length_b   1.000
_cell.length_c   1.000
_cell.angle_alpha   90.00
_cell.angle_beta   90.00
_cell.angle_gamma   90.00
#
_symmetry.space_group_name_H-M   'P 1'
#
loop_
_entity.id
_entity.type
_entity.pdbx_description
1 polymer ?
#
loop_
_entity_poly.entity_id
_entity_poly.type
_entity_poly.pdbx_seq_one_letter_code
_entity_poly.pdbx_strand_id
1 'polypeptide(L)' 'NILTMVISTPLAALCRELVDLMAHAIEAGAANAPGQTFLPFDIYLPENI' A
#
# COMPACT_ATOMS: atom_id res chain seq x y z
N ASN A 1 0.37 14.38 28.89
CA ASN A 1 1.11 14.47 27.62
C ASN A 1 0.51 13.43 26.68
N ILE A 2 -0.02 13.85 25.52
CA ILE A 2 -0.67 12.96 24.55
C ILE A 2 0.39 12.63 23.50
N LEU A 3 0.79 11.36 23.43
CA LEU A 3 1.65 10.86 22.35
C LEU A 3 0.76 10.61 21.12
N THR A 4 0.94 11.39 20.05
CA THR A 4 0.25 11.19 18.79
C THR A 4 1.11 10.33 17.87
N MET A 5 0.67 9.14 17.48
CA MET A 5 1.36 8.26 16.52
C MET A 5 0.62 8.30 15.17
N VAL A 6 1.36 8.39 14.06
CA VAL A 6 0.77 8.38 12.71
C VAL A 6 1.15 7.09 11.99
N ILE A 7 0.15 6.36 11.50
CA ILE A 7 0.34 5.24 10.58
C ILE A 7 0.40 5.81 9.17
N SER A 8 1.49 5.57 8.47
CA SER A 8 1.68 5.97 7.07
C SER A 8 0.81 5.12 6.16
N THR A 9 -0.01 5.77 5.33
CA THR A 9 -0.62 5.10 4.19
C THR A 9 0.39 5.08 3.04
N PRO A 10 0.83 3.91 2.55
CA PRO A 10 1.85 3.81 1.50
C PRO A 10 1.22 4.09 0.12
N LEU A 11 0.71 5.31 -0.09
CA LEU A 11 -0.09 5.68 -1.27
C LEU A 11 0.63 5.41 -2.59
N ALA A 12 1.91 5.74 -2.68
CA ALA A 12 2.69 5.49 -3.89
C ALA A 12 2.80 4.00 -4.23
N ALA A 13 3.05 3.16 -3.21
CA ALA A 13 3.12 1.70 -3.39
C ALA A 13 1.74 1.13 -3.76
N LEU A 14 0.67 1.63 -3.13
CA LEU A 14 -0.70 1.25 -3.45
C LEU A 14 -1.06 1.56 -4.90
N CYS A 15 -0.77 2.77 -5.36
CA CYS A 15 -1.06 3.15 -6.74
C CYS A 15 -0.25 2.33 -7.76
N ARG A 16 1.03 2.05 -7.46
CA ARG A 16 1.89 1.21 -8.30
C ARG A 16 1.30 -0.20 -8.43
N GLU A 17 0.99 -0.82 -7.30
CA GLU A 17 0.48 -2.19 -7.23
C GLU A 17 -0.86 -2.33 -7.95
N LEU A 18 -1.75 -1.34 -7.80
CA LEU A 18 -3.04 -1.33 -8.48
C LEU A 18 -2.87 -1.33 -10.01
N VAL A 19 -1.98 -0.49 -10.54
CA VAL A 19 -1.74 -0.41 -11.98
C VAL A 19 -1.09 -1.68 -12.51
N ASP A 20 -0.14 -2.25 -11.76
CA ASP A 20 0.50 -3.51 -12.15
C ASP A 20 -0.54 -4.65 -12.18
N LEU A 21 -1.43 -4.75 -11.19
CA LEU A 21 -2.53 -5.73 -11.20
C LEU A 21 -3.46 -5.55 -12.40
N MET A 22 -3.80 -4.31 -12.76
CA MET A 22 -4.62 -4.02 -13.94
C MET A 22 -3.92 -4.46 -15.24
N ALA A 23 -2.62 -4.19 -15.38
CA ALA A 23 -1.82 -4.62 -16.53
C ALA A 23 -1.76 -6.15 -16.63
N HIS A 24 -1.47 -6.85 -15.52
CA HIS A 24 -1.43 -8.31 -15.48
C HIS A 24 -2.79 -8.93 -15.81
N ALA A 25 -3.90 -8.34 -15.35
CA ALA A 25 -5.24 -8.84 -15.65
C ALA A 25 -5.57 -8.74 -17.16
N ILE A 26 -5.04 -7.72 -17.85
CA ILE A 26 -5.17 -7.56 -19.30
C ILE A 26 -4.30 -8.58 -20.05
N GLU A 27 -3.05 -8.79 -19.60
CA GLU A 27 -2.08 -9.67 -20.28
C GLU A 27 -2.34 -11.17 -20.07
N ALA A 28 -2.64 -11.58 -18.83
CA ALA A 28 -2.72 -12.99 -18.42
C ALA A 28 -4.15 -13.47 -18.11
N GLY A 29 -5.14 -12.58 -18.20
CA GLY A 29 -6.53 -12.82 -17.83
C GLY A 29 -6.78 -12.76 -16.32
N ALA A 30 -7.97 -12.29 -15.93
CA ALA A 30 -8.34 -12.04 -14.54
C ALA A 30 -8.28 -13.26 -13.59
N ALA A 31 -8.28 -14.49 -14.12
CA ALA A 31 -8.22 -15.71 -13.33
C ALA A 31 -6.83 -16.00 -12.74
N ASN A 32 -5.78 -15.34 -13.26
CA ASN A 32 -4.38 -15.56 -12.86
C ASN A 32 -3.79 -14.39 -12.05
N ALA A 33 -4.57 -13.34 -11.77
CA ALA A 33 -4.11 -12.21 -10.98
C ALA A 33 -4.14 -12.55 -9.47
N PRO A 34 -3.04 -12.33 -8.73
CA PRO A 34 -3.05 -12.53 -7.27
C PRO A 34 -4.10 -11.60 -6.64
N GLY A 35 -5.11 -12.18 -5.99
CA GLY A 35 -6.28 -11.45 -5.51
C GLY A 35 -6.02 -10.51 -4.32
N GLN A 36 -4.82 -10.52 -3.74
CA GLN A 36 -4.46 -9.66 -2.61
C GLN A 36 -2.94 -9.45 -2.53
N THR A 37 -2.54 -8.19 -2.44
CA THR A 37 -1.16 -7.79 -2.14
C THR A 37 -1.08 -7.14 -0.77
N PHE A 38 -0.08 -7.52 0.03
CA PHE A 38 0.24 -6.87 1.30
C PHE A 38 1.18 -5.69 1.07
N LEU A 39 0.81 -4.51 1.56
CA LEU A 39 1.66 -3.31 1.51
C LEU A 39 2.20 -3.00 2.92
N PRO A 40 3.52 -2.86 3.09
CA PRO A 40 4.09 -2.46 4.37
C PRO A 40 3.66 -1.02 4.70
N PHE A 41 3.36 -0.76 5.98
CA PHE A 41 3.11 0.57 6.50
C PHE A 41 4.25 0.99 7.43
N ASP A 42 4.54 2.29 7.44
CA ASP A 42 5.50 2.89 8.35
C ASP A 42 4.79 3.54 9.53
N ILE A 43 5.46 3.61 10.67
CA ILE A 43 4.97 4.29 11.88
C ILE A 43 5.85 5.51 12.12
N TYR A 44 5.23 6.69 12.17
CA TYR A 44 5.92 7.94 12.47
C TYR A 44 5.53 8.45 13.86
N LEU A 45 6.56 8.73 14.67
CA LEU A 45 6.41 9.38 15.96
C LEU A 45 6.88 10.84 15.83
N PRO A 46 6.04 11.84 16.18
CA PRO A 46 6.46 13.23 16.19
C PRO A 46 7.50 13.43 17.29
N GLU A 47 8.57 14.16 16.94
CA GLU A 47 9.64 14.53 17.88
C GLU A 47 9.21 15.66 18.84
N ASN A 48 8.06 16.29 18.58
CA ASN A 48 7.54 17.39 19.37
C ASN A 48 6.79 16.86 20.60
N ILE A 49 7.41 16.99 21.77
CA ILE A 49 6.84 16.64 23.10
C ILE A 49 6.16 17.83 23.75
#